data_AF-A0A8T1X2P7-F1
#
_entry.id   AF-A0A8T1X2P7-F1
#
_cell.length_a   1.000
_cell.length_b   1.000
_cell.length_c   1.000
_cell.angle_alpha   90.00
_cell.angle_beta   90.00
_cell.angle_gamma   90.00
#
_symmetry.space_group_name_H-M   'P 1'
#
loop_
_entity.id
_entity.type
_entity.pdbx_description
1 polymer ?
#
loop_
_entity_poly.entity_id
_entity_poly.type
_entity_poly.pdbx_seq_one_letter_code
_entity_poly.pdbx_strand_id
1 'polypeptide(L)'
;MADPAARPLVIFDFDESLVDTDSDAFVLQHFLPEHLHTIEARHAQKPVWPLIVDEMLQILAADKPSVTAEHIRAHVAQIPIQERMLDAVRLAVERFGAEVKIISDGNTFYIDSVLEHRGLKDIVTQVFANPGQCEHGDTKLRIRPFHPDHLEPLGCTWCPVNMCKGSIVESIRQEKQYSRVIYVGDGVGDFCPATHLTGNDVVLARTHVGDGKPYGLQKQIDANPGAVKAPVVPWSTGHDIYRCFAQFCQADYAIPHMVSRIPGRVLVIFDYDWSLINDNSDTFIFQVLYPELLATLRERRTTQPSWTKMMDDMLGDLAKDKPDITPAMIRDAIAKVPIQPRMLDALRLVVDQHNADVKIVSDANSIYIQSMLELQDLTRHVSEVITNPAAFEVLENGHRLRVHPYHAGADKPHACRWCPTNMCKGRIVDTLRSAQPYAHVLYVGDGSGDFCAATHLTKDDILFARADESDGKSYGLQKRINANPEMIKASVVPWSTGDDIYRRFAQFFHTST
;
A
#
# COMPACT_ATOMS: atom_id res chain seq x y z
N MET A 1 24.56 -6.57 18.61
CA MET A 1 25.08 -5.66 17.57
C MET A 1 25.31 -6.51 16.35
N ALA A 2 24.64 -6.22 15.23
CA ALA A 2 24.80 -6.97 14.00
C ALA A 2 26.19 -6.71 13.40
N ASP A 3 26.81 -7.76 12.86
CA ASP A 3 28.08 -7.68 12.12
C ASP A 3 27.85 -6.87 10.81
N PRO A 4 28.61 -5.79 10.55
CA PRO A 4 28.52 -5.00 9.31
C PRO A 4 28.72 -5.81 8.02
N ALA A 5 29.22 -7.05 8.11
CA ALA A 5 29.40 -7.96 6.97
C ALA A 5 28.18 -8.85 6.68
N ALA A 6 27.13 -8.83 7.51
CA ALA A 6 25.96 -9.70 7.33
C ALA A 6 25.03 -9.19 6.21
N ARG A 7 24.69 -10.07 5.26
CA ARG A 7 23.74 -9.77 4.17
C ARG A 7 22.28 -9.86 4.62
N PRO A 8 21.34 -9.19 3.94
CA PRO A 8 19.90 -9.36 4.19
C PRO A 8 19.42 -10.75 3.73
N LEU A 9 18.34 -11.23 4.35
CA LEU A 9 17.62 -12.44 3.98
C LEU A 9 16.21 -12.07 3.54
N VAL A 10 15.81 -12.55 2.37
CA VAL A 10 14.43 -12.53 1.88
C VAL A 10 13.88 -13.94 1.92
N ILE A 11 12.73 -14.11 2.57
CA ILE A 11 12.00 -15.36 2.65
C ILE A 11 10.66 -15.17 1.98
N PHE A 12 10.34 -16.02 1.01
CA PHE A 12 9.05 -16.05 0.34
C PHE A 12 8.24 -17.27 0.80
N ASP A 13 6.96 -17.06 1.09
CA ASP A 13 5.96 -18.08 0.77
C ASP A 13 5.83 -18.20 -0.77
N PHE A 14 5.40 -19.36 -1.23
CA PHE A 14 5.32 -19.66 -2.65
C PHE A 14 3.94 -19.37 -3.23
N ASP A 15 2.97 -20.22 -2.93
CA ASP A 15 1.58 -20.14 -3.39
C ASP A 15 0.96 -18.83 -2.96
N GLU A 16 0.25 -18.15 -3.86
CA GLU A 16 -0.36 -16.83 -3.59
C GLU A 16 0.61 -15.76 -3.03
N SER A 17 1.92 -15.95 -3.20
CA SER A 17 2.95 -15.03 -2.74
C SER A 17 4.02 -14.79 -3.81
N LEU A 18 4.91 -15.75 -4.05
CA LEU A 18 5.85 -15.68 -5.18
C LEU A 18 5.13 -15.93 -6.52
N VAL A 19 4.18 -16.86 -6.52
CA VAL A 19 3.26 -17.13 -7.65
C VAL A 19 1.88 -16.58 -7.31
N ASP A 20 1.09 -16.23 -8.32
CA ASP A 20 -0.19 -15.52 -8.14
C ASP A 20 -1.39 -16.47 -7.92
N THR A 21 -1.13 -17.76 -7.69
CA THR A 21 -2.17 -18.77 -7.48
C THR A 21 -1.64 -19.96 -6.69
N ASP A 22 -2.54 -20.73 -6.09
CA ASP A 22 -2.24 -22.01 -5.45
C ASP A 22 -1.79 -23.06 -6.49
N SER A 23 -0.56 -23.58 -6.32
CA SER A 23 0.08 -24.48 -7.28
C SER A 23 -0.55 -25.88 -7.31
N ASP A 24 -1.02 -26.40 -6.18
CA ASP A 24 -1.73 -27.68 -6.15
C ASP A 24 -3.05 -27.58 -6.92
N ALA A 25 -3.84 -26.52 -6.67
CA ALA A 25 -5.05 -26.22 -7.40
C ALA A 25 -4.79 -26.01 -8.89
N PHE A 26 -3.74 -25.26 -9.25
CA PHE A 26 -3.36 -25.00 -10.64
C PHE A 26 -3.03 -26.28 -11.43
N VAL A 27 -2.33 -27.23 -10.80
CA VAL A 27 -2.02 -28.54 -11.41
C VAL A 27 -3.27 -29.42 -11.48
N LEU A 28 -4.01 -29.55 -10.39
CA LEU A 28 -5.16 -30.44 -10.30
C LEU A 28 -6.32 -29.97 -11.17
N GLN A 29 -6.54 -28.66 -11.32
CA GLN A 29 -7.54 -28.12 -12.25
C GLN A 29 -7.25 -28.50 -13.71
N HIS A 30 -5.98 -28.62 -14.09
CA HIS A 30 -5.61 -28.95 -15.46
C HIS A 30 -5.67 -30.46 -15.73
N PHE A 31 -5.05 -31.25 -14.85
CA PHE A 31 -4.89 -32.69 -15.09
C PHE A 31 -5.99 -33.54 -14.47
N LEU A 32 -6.72 -33.04 -13.47
CA LEU A 32 -7.72 -33.80 -12.73
C LEU A 32 -8.94 -32.96 -12.29
N PRO A 33 -9.53 -32.13 -13.17
CA PRO A 33 -10.63 -31.22 -12.81
C PRO A 33 -11.85 -31.94 -12.22
N GLU A 34 -12.10 -33.17 -12.66
CA GLU A 34 -13.20 -34.02 -12.19
C GLU A 34 -13.09 -34.35 -10.69
N HIS A 35 -11.91 -34.30 -10.08
CA HIS A 35 -11.70 -34.64 -8.67
C HIS A 35 -11.49 -33.42 -7.76
N LEU A 36 -11.46 -32.20 -8.30
CA LEU A 36 -11.21 -30.98 -7.53
C LEU A 36 -12.20 -30.81 -6.36
N HIS A 37 -13.48 -31.11 -6.60
CA HIS A 37 -14.55 -31.04 -5.59
C HIS A 37 -14.41 -32.06 -4.44
N THR A 38 -13.54 -33.06 -4.58
CA THR A 38 -13.31 -34.08 -3.55
C THR A 38 -12.20 -33.70 -2.57
N ILE A 39 -11.36 -32.71 -2.91
CA ILE A 39 -10.18 -32.34 -2.12
C ILE A 39 -10.57 -31.84 -0.73
N GLU A 40 -11.57 -30.96 -0.64
CA GLU A 40 -12.05 -30.43 0.64
C GLU A 40 -12.58 -31.55 1.55
N ALA A 41 -13.35 -32.49 0.99
CA ALA A 41 -13.89 -33.63 1.72
C ALA A 41 -12.77 -34.58 2.21
N ARG A 42 -11.74 -34.78 1.39
CA ARG A 42 -10.56 -35.58 1.76
C ARG A 42 -9.75 -34.90 2.86
N HIS A 43 -9.51 -33.60 2.74
CA HIS A 43 -8.81 -32.81 3.76
C HIS A 43 -9.56 -32.81 5.10
N ALA A 44 -10.89 -32.74 5.09
CA ALA A 44 -11.71 -32.86 6.29
C ALA A 44 -11.58 -34.23 6.99
N GLN A 45 -11.30 -35.30 6.26
CA GLN A 45 -11.12 -36.65 6.81
C GLN A 45 -9.68 -36.92 7.28
N LYS A 46 -8.69 -36.35 6.58
CA LYS A 46 -7.26 -36.50 6.90
C LYS A 46 -6.57 -35.13 6.77
N PRO A 47 -6.39 -34.39 7.87
CA PRO A 47 -5.97 -32.98 7.86
C PRO A 47 -4.45 -32.82 7.70
N VAL A 48 -3.84 -33.59 6.80
CA VAL A 48 -2.42 -33.50 6.45
C VAL A 48 -2.33 -33.26 4.95
N TRP A 49 -2.34 -31.98 4.57
CA TRP A 49 -2.42 -31.51 3.19
C TRP A 49 -1.51 -32.26 2.19
N PRO A 50 -0.19 -32.41 2.43
CA PRO A 50 0.69 -33.11 1.48
C PRO A 50 0.30 -34.57 1.23
N LEU A 51 -0.34 -35.25 2.18
CA LEU A 51 -0.83 -36.61 1.98
C LEU A 51 -2.11 -36.67 1.13
N ILE A 52 -2.91 -35.59 1.13
CA ILE A 52 -4.06 -35.45 0.23
C ILE A 52 -3.56 -35.21 -1.19
N VAL A 53 -2.60 -34.31 -1.38
CA VAL A 53 -1.99 -34.04 -2.68
C VAL A 53 -1.30 -35.30 -3.23
N ASP A 54 -0.57 -36.06 -2.41
CA ASP A 54 0.03 -37.36 -2.79
C ASP A 54 -1.03 -38.33 -3.33
N GLU A 55 -2.18 -38.44 -2.64
CA GLU A 55 -3.27 -39.31 -3.05
C GLU A 55 -3.88 -38.87 -4.39
N MET A 56 -4.10 -37.56 -4.57
CA MET A 56 -4.61 -37.01 -5.84
C MET A 56 -3.65 -37.27 -6.99
N LEU A 57 -2.35 -37.22 -6.76
CA LEU A 57 -1.33 -37.57 -7.75
C LEU A 57 -1.30 -39.08 -8.05
N GLN A 58 -1.61 -39.94 -7.08
CA GLN A 58 -1.77 -41.38 -7.35
C GLN A 58 -3.00 -41.67 -8.19
N ILE A 59 -4.11 -40.96 -7.94
CA ILE A 59 -5.32 -41.03 -8.77
C ILE A 59 -4.99 -40.57 -10.19
N LEU A 60 -4.32 -39.42 -10.34
CA LEU A 60 -3.89 -38.93 -11.65
C LEU A 60 -3.04 -39.96 -12.41
N ALA A 61 -2.04 -40.57 -11.77
CA ALA A 61 -1.18 -41.57 -12.40
C ALA A 61 -1.94 -42.85 -12.80
N ALA A 62 -3.00 -43.22 -12.06
CA ALA A 62 -3.83 -44.38 -12.36
C ALA A 62 -4.82 -44.10 -13.50
N ASP A 63 -5.51 -42.96 -13.44
CA ASP A 63 -6.59 -42.60 -14.37
C ASP A 63 -6.05 -42.06 -15.69
N LYS A 64 -4.88 -41.41 -15.67
CA LYS A 64 -4.25 -40.81 -16.86
C LYS A 64 -2.77 -41.22 -16.97
N PRO A 65 -2.45 -42.50 -17.26
CA PRO A 65 -1.07 -43.00 -17.32
C PRO A 65 -0.17 -42.32 -18.36
N SER A 66 -0.73 -41.59 -19.33
CA SER A 66 0.03 -40.79 -20.29
C SER A 66 0.55 -39.46 -19.72
N VAL A 67 -0.02 -38.99 -18.60
CA VAL A 67 0.46 -37.81 -17.88
C VAL A 67 1.65 -38.21 -17.03
N THR A 68 2.83 -37.78 -17.45
CA THR A 68 4.09 -38.03 -16.73
C THR A 68 4.45 -36.86 -15.82
N ALA A 69 5.43 -37.04 -14.94
CA ALA A 69 5.97 -35.96 -14.13
C ALA A 69 6.49 -34.79 -14.98
N GLU A 70 6.99 -35.05 -16.19
CA GLU A 70 7.43 -34.00 -17.11
C GLU A 70 6.26 -33.14 -17.64
N HIS A 71 5.09 -33.74 -17.89
CA HIS A 71 3.90 -32.96 -18.23
C HIS A 71 3.47 -32.06 -17.08
N ILE A 72 3.52 -32.58 -15.84
CA ILE A 72 3.21 -31.81 -14.63
C ILE A 72 4.21 -30.67 -14.45
N ARG A 73 5.52 -30.95 -14.60
CA ARG A 73 6.61 -29.96 -14.59
C ARG A 73 6.38 -28.85 -15.61
N ALA A 74 6.12 -29.22 -16.87
CA ALA A 74 5.91 -28.27 -17.95
C ALA A 74 4.68 -27.38 -17.72
N HIS A 75 3.61 -27.93 -17.16
CA HIS A 75 2.40 -27.17 -16.83
C HIS A 75 2.64 -26.21 -15.65
N VAL A 76 3.09 -26.72 -14.50
CA VAL A 76 3.29 -25.90 -13.30
C VAL A 76 4.34 -24.80 -13.52
N ALA A 77 5.34 -25.04 -14.38
CA ALA A 77 6.30 -24.03 -14.81
C ALA A 77 5.66 -22.76 -15.43
N GLN A 78 4.45 -22.90 -16.01
CA GLN A 78 3.69 -21.79 -16.59
C GLN A 78 2.78 -21.07 -15.59
N ILE A 79 2.80 -21.46 -14.30
CA ILE A 79 1.97 -20.84 -13.26
C ILE A 79 2.11 -19.30 -13.32
N PRO A 80 0.98 -18.56 -13.22
CA PRO A 80 1.00 -17.11 -13.27
C PRO A 80 1.88 -16.51 -12.17
N ILE A 81 2.65 -15.50 -12.55
CA ILE A 81 3.46 -14.69 -11.63
C ILE A 81 3.13 -13.24 -11.92
N GLN A 82 2.89 -12.46 -10.87
CA GLN A 82 2.56 -11.05 -11.02
C GLN A 82 3.69 -10.26 -11.68
N GLU A 83 3.32 -9.22 -12.41
CA GLU A 83 4.27 -8.31 -13.04
C GLU A 83 5.26 -7.76 -11.99
N ARG A 84 6.54 -7.65 -12.37
CA ARG A 84 7.68 -7.21 -11.53
C ARG A 84 8.07 -8.13 -10.37
N MET A 85 7.35 -9.20 -10.07
CA MET A 85 7.74 -10.11 -8.97
C MET A 85 9.12 -10.76 -9.22
N LEU A 86 9.37 -11.27 -10.44
CA LEU A 86 10.67 -11.83 -10.80
C LEU A 86 11.78 -10.79 -10.78
N ASP A 87 11.48 -9.55 -11.20
CA ASP A 87 12.43 -8.44 -11.14
C ASP A 87 12.78 -8.09 -9.70
N ALA A 88 11.83 -8.22 -8.76
CA ALA A 88 12.07 -7.96 -7.36
C ALA A 88 13.04 -9.00 -6.77
N VAL A 89 12.79 -10.28 -7.04
CA VAL A 89 13.67 -11.37 -6.60
C VAL A 89 15.10 -11.16 -7.12
N ARG A 90 15.26 -10.81 -8.40
CA ARG A 90 16.57 -10.45 -8.99
C ARG A 90 17.18 -9.23 -8.34
N LEU A 91 16.41 -8.16 -8.14
CA LEU A 91 16.86 -6.94 -7.47
C LEU A 91 17.44 -7.24 -6.08
N ALA A 92 16.75 -8.06 -5.28
CA ALA A 92 17.20 -8.42 -3.94
C ALA A 92 18.61 -9.01 -3.95
N VAL A 93 18.88 -9.95 -4.86
CA VAL A 93 20.19 -10.62 -4.94
C VAL A 93 21.23 -9.80 -5.67
N GLU A 94 20.93 -9.37 -6.89
CA GLU A 94 21.90 -8.74 -7.80
C GLU A 94 22.33 -7.34 -7.31
N ARG A 95 21.39 -6.58 -6.71
CA ARG A 95 21.66 -5.21 -6.28
C ARG A 95 22.05 -5.13 -4.80
N PHE A 96 21.42 -5.93 -3.95
CA PHE A 96 21.57 -5.80 -2.50
C PHE A 96 22.32 -6.97 -1.85
N GLY A 97 22.75 -7.96 -2.66
CA GLY A 97 23.48 -9.12 -2.16
C GLY A 97 22.65 -9.99 -1.21
N ALA A 98 21.32 -9.89 -1.26
CA ALA A 98 20.44 -10.65 -0.40
C ALA A 98 20.58 -12.15 -0.64
N GLU A 99 20.34 -12.92 0.41
CA GLU A 99 20.04 -14.34 0.29
C GLU A 99 18.53 -14.49 0.11
N VAL A 100 18.08 -15.26 -0.88
CA VAL A 100 16.65 -15.57 -1.07
C VAL A 100 16.42 -17.03 -0.71
N LYS A 101 15.37 -17.29 0.07
CA LYS A 101 14.89 -18.62 0.45
C LYS A 101 13.38 -18.70 0.29
N ILE A 102 12.86 -19.91 0.11
CA ILE A 102 11.41 -20.17 0.06
C ILE A 102 11.04 -21.07 1.23
N ILE A 103 9.95 -20.74 1.93
CA ILE A 103 9.31 -21.58 2.95
C ILE A 103 7.83 -21.70 2.58
N SER A 104 7.43 -22.86 2.07
CA SER A 104 6.08 -23.06 1.54
C SER A 104 5.50 -24.39 2.00
N ASP A 105 4.20 -24.39 2.29
CA ASP A 105 3.46 -25.64 2.55
C ASP A 105 3.05 -26.37 1.26
N GLY A 106 3.46 -25.85 0.10
CA GLY A 106 3.46 -26.59 -1.17
C GLY A 106 4.55 -27.67 -1.19
N ASN A 107 5.04 -28.02 -2.37
CA ASN A 107 6.01 -29.10 -2.52
C ASN A 107 7.23 -28.73 -3.38
N THR A 108 8.38 -29.37 -3.09
CA THR A 108 9.65 -29.07 -3.77
C THR A 108 9.60 -29.33 -5.26
N PHE A 109 8.85 -30.34 -5.73
CA PHE A 109 8.78 -30.67 -7.15
C PHE A 109 8.15 -29.52 -7.96
N TYR A 110 7.04 -28.93 -7.49
CA TYR A 110 6.41 -27.79 -8.16
C TYR A 110 7.27 -26.55 -8.09
N ILE A 111 7.78 -26.22 -6.91
CA ILE A 111 8.61 -25.04 -6.69
C ILE A 111 9.86 -25.10 -7.58
N ASP A 112 10.60 -26.21 -7.54
CA ASP A 112 11.83 -26.38 -8.34
C ASP A 112 11.54 -26.31 -9.84
N SER A 113 10.41 -26.85 -10.30
CA SER A 113 9.97 -26.78 -11.70
C SER A 113 9.78 -25.32 -12.16
N VAL A 114 9.15 -24.50 -11.32
CA VAL A 114 8.95 -23.07 -11.59
C VAL A 114 10.28 -22.31 -11.52
N LEU A 115 11.09 -22.55 -10.49
CA LEU A 115 12.38 -21.87 -10.33
C LEU A 115 13.33 -22.16 -11.50
N GLU A 116 13.36 -23.40 -11.99
CA GLU A 116 14.17 -23.79 -13.15
C GLU A 116 13.67 -23.12 -14.43
N HIS A 117 12.36 -23.14 -14.69
CA HIS A 117 11.78 -22.52 -15.88
C HIS A 117 11.92 -21.00 -15.90
N ARG A 118 11.82 -20.34 -14.74
CA ARG A 118 11.90 -18.87 -14.61
C ARG A 118 13.33 -18.35 -14.42
N GLY A 119 14.33 -19.24 -14.41
CA GLY A 119 15.74 -18.88 -14.23
C GLY A 119 16.05 -18.31 -12.84
N LEU A 120 15.38 -18.83 -11.80
CA LEU A 120 15.57 -18.45 -10.40
C LEU A 120 16.35 -19.51 -9.58
N LYS A 121 16.68 -20.66 -10.17
CA LYS A 121 17.35 -21.78 -9.48
C LYS A 121 18.69 -21.39 -8.84
N ASP A 122 19.45 -20.51 -9.50
CA ASP A 122 20.73 -20.01 -8.97
C ASP A 122 20.56 -18.80 -8.02
N ILE A 123 19.35 -18.24 -7.94
CA ILE A 123 19.01 -17.06 -7.14
C ILE A 123 18.43 -17.49 -5.79
N VAL A 124 17.52 -18.46 -5.79
CA VAL A 124 16.93 -19.03 -4.57
C VAL A 124 17.89 -20.05 -3.98
N THR A 125 18.50 -19.68 -2.86
CA THR A 125 19.57 -20.49 -2.24
C THR A 125 19.06 -21.74 -1.52
N GLN A 126 17.78 -21.77 -1.14
CA GLN A 126 17.19 -22.91 -0.43
C GLN A 126 15.67 -22.88 -0.48
N VAL A 127 15.06 -24.06 -0.64
CA VAL A 127 13.62 -24.28 -0.56
C VAL A 127 13.33 -25.21 0.60
N PHE A 128 12.47 -24.78 1.51
CA PHE A 128 11.88 -25.61 2.55
C PHE A 128 10.41 -25.82 2.18
N ALA A 129 10.07 -27.04 1.79
CA ALA A 129 8.71 -27.42 1.40
C ALA A 129 8.54 -28.93 1.52
N ASN A 130 7.31 -29.41 1.39
CA ASN A 130 7.03 -30.85 1.42
C ASN A 130 7.78 -31.57 0.28
N PRO A 131 8.63 -32.59 0.55
CA PRO A 131 9.45 -33.21 -0.48
C PRO A 131 8.60 -33.91 -1.54
N GLY A 132 8.84 -33.56 -2.80
CA GLY A 132 8.29 -34.20 -3.99
C GLY A 132 9.33 -35.06 -4.71
N GLN A 133 9.04 -36.34 -4.93
CA GLN A 133 9.96 -37.29 -5.57
C GLN A 133 9.27 -38.11 -6.66
N CYS A 134 9.97 -38.30 -7.78
CA CYS A 134 9.50 -39.18 -8.84
C CYS A 134 9.93 -40.63 -8.57
N GLU A 135 8.98 -41.56 -8.68
CA GLU A 135 9.18 -42.99 -8.60
C GLU A 135 8.92 -43.63 -9.98
N HIS A 136 9.48 -44.82 -10.21
CA HIS A 136 9.20 -45.64 -11.40
C HIS A 136 9.44 -44.92 -12.75
N GLY A 137 10.59 -44.25 -12.91
CA GLY A 137 10.96 -43.59 -14.17
C GLY A 137 10.02 -42.45 -14.56
N ASP A 138 9.73 -41.56 -13.60
CA ASP A 138 8.93 -40.32 -13.79
C ASP A 138 7.44 -40.52 -14.09
N THR A 139 6.92 -41.71 -13.83
CA THR A 139 5.49 -42.03 -14.01
C THR A 139 4.65 -41.76 -12.77
N LYS A 140 5.26 -41.69 -11.59
CA LYS A 140 4.56 -41.40 -10.33
C LYS A 140 5.28 -40.31 -9.55
N LEU A 141 4.57 -39.23 -9.24
CA LEU A 141 5.04 -38.20 -8.33
C LEU A 141 4.51 -38.50 -6.92
N ARG A 142 5.40 -38.47 -5.92
CA ARG A 142 5.09 -38.68 -4.51
C ARG A 142 5.37 -37.44 -3.70
N ILE A 143 4.44 -37.05 -2.83
CA ILE A 143 4.61 -35.93 -1.89
C ILE A 143 4.59 -36.47 -0.46
N ARG A 144 5.53 -36.01 0.38
CA ARG A 144 5.58 -36.38 1.80
C ARG A 144 5.59 -35.14 2.70
N PRO A 145 5.07 -35.22 3.94
CA PRO A 145 5.20 -34.16 4.93
C PRO A 145 6.66 -33.72 5.14
N PHE A 146 6.90 -32.41 5.27
CA PHE A 146 8.22 -31.87 5.62
C PHE A 146 8.69 -32.35 7.00
N HIS A 147 7.79 -32.26 7.99
CA HIS A 147 7.93 -32.92 9.28
C HIS A 147 7.24 -34.29 9.21
N PRO A 148 8.00 -35.40 9.29
CA PRO A 148 7.41 -36.73 9.22
C PRO A 148 6.54 -37.02 10.45
N ASP A 149 5.49 -37.83 10.25
CA ASP A 149 4.40 -38.14 11.20
C ASP A 149 4.83 -38.72 12.58
N HIS A 150 6.12 -38.95 12.82
CA HIS A 150 6.67 -39.45 14.09
C HIS A 150 7.29 -38.36 14.97
N LEU A 151 7.26 -37.09 14.55
CA LEU A 151 7.63 -35.97 15.39
C LEU A 151 6.41 -35.50 16.18
N GLU A 152 6.56 -35.40 17.51
CA GLU A 152 5.55 -34.76 18.36
C GLU A 152 5.16 -33.40 17.79
N PRO A 153 3.87 -32.99 17.85
CA PRO A 153 3.45 -31.67 17.39
C PRO A 153 4.38 -30.60 17.98
N LEU A 154 4.92 -29.73 17.13
CA LEU A 154 5.91 -28.71 17.50
C LEU A 154 5.39 -27.64 18.48
N GLY A 155 4.22 -27.85 19.10
CA GLY A 155 3.57 -26.93 20.02
C GLY A 155 3.06 -25.64 19.35
N CYS A 156 3.14 -25.54 18.03
CA CYS A 156 2.65 -24.40 17.26
C CYS A 156 1.16 -24.53 16.95
N THR A 157 0.37 -23.52 17.29
CA THR A 157 -1.08 -23.47 17.03
C THR A 157 -1.46 -22.84 15.69
N TRP A 158 -0.48 -22.29 14.97
CA TRP A 158 -0.69 -21.47 13.77
C TRP A 158 -0.30 -22.19 12.47
N CYS A 159 0.60 -23.17 12.55
CA CYS A 159 1.07 -23.93 11.40
C CYS A 159 0.41 -25.32 11.37
N PRO A 160 0.27 -25.91 10.17
CA PRO A 160 -0.19 -27.28 10.06
C PRO A 160 0.88 -28.26 10.59
N VAL A 161 0.44 -29.46 10.96
CA VAL A 161 1.28 -30.47 11.65
C VAL A 161 2.47 -30.94 10.81
N ASN A 162 2.35 -30.87 9.48
CA ASN A 162 3.40 -31.30 8.56
C ASN A 162 4.51 -30.26 8.38
N MET A 163 4.31 -28.98 8.72
CA MET A 163 5.32 -27.96 8.48
C MET A 163 5.13 -26.70 9.34
N CYS A 164 6.08 -26.42 10.24
CA CYS A 164 6.07 -25.18 11.02
C CYS A 164 7.04 -24.13 10.43
N LYS A 165 6.49 -23.20 9.64
CA LYS A 165 7.28 -22.13 9.01
C LYS A 165 8.07 -21.28 10.02
N GLY A 166 7.52 -21.04 11.21
CA GLY A 166 8.22 -20.29 12.28
C GLY A 166 9.49 -20.98 12.78
N SER A 167 9.42 -22.28 13.06
CA SER A 167 10.59 -23.07 13.47
C SER A 167 11.69 -23.13 12.41
N ILE A 168 11.31 -23.09 11.12
CA ILE A 168 12.24 -23.03 9.99
C ILE A 168 12.94 -21.67 9.95
N VAL A 169 12.20 -20.56 10.11
CA VAL A 169 12.79 -19.21 10.24
C VAL A 169 13.77 -19.13 11.42
N GLU A 170 13.43 -19.72 12.56
CA GLU A 170 14.33 -19.78 13.71
C GLU A 170 15.60 -20.58 13.41
N SER A 171 15.47 -21.76 12.80
CA SER A 171 16.60 -22.59 12.38
C SER A 171 17.54 -21.83 11.43
N ILE A 172 17.00 -21.14 10.43
CA ILE A 172 17.78 -20.32 9.49
C ILE A 172 18.60 -19.24 10.23
N ARG A 173 18.00 -18.58 11.23
CA ARG A 173 18.68 -17.54 12.03
C ARG A 173 19.71 -18.10 13.00
N GLN A 174 19.57 -19.36 13.43
CA GLN A 174 20.56 -20.06 14.24
C GLN A 174 21.77 -20.50 13.41
N GLU A 175 21.54 -20.95 12.17
CA GLU A 175 22.59 -21.37 11.25
C GLU A 175 23.44 -20.18 10.76
N LYS A 176 22.80 -19.03 10.52
CA LYS A 176 23.47 -17.87 9.94
C LYS A 176 22.92 -16.55 10.45
N GLN A 177 23.82 -15.62 10.73
CA GLN A 177 23.45 -14.25 11.03
C GLN A 177 23.15 -13.46 9.75
N TYR A 178 22.05 -12.73 9.78
CA TYR A 178 21.61 -11.83 8.71
C TYR A 178 21.45 -10.42 9.28
N SER A 179 21.73 -9.40 8.48
CA SER A 179 21.53 -8.00 8.89
C SER A 179 20.05 -7.65 9.05
N ARG A 180 19.18 -8.34 8.30
CA ARG A 180 17.72 -8.22 8.33
C ARG A 180 17.06 -9.46 7.73
N VAL A 181 15.89 -9.82 8.22
CA VAL A 181 14.96 -10.74 7.55
C VAL A 181 13.76 -9.96 6.98
N ILE A 182 13.42 -10.22 5.73
CA ILE A 182 12.19 -9.76 5.07
C ILE A 182 11.38 -11.01 4.73
N TYR A 183 10.20 -11.15 5.32
CA TYR A 183 9.30 -12.27 5.06
C TYR A 183 8.14 -11.81 4.19
N VAL A 184 7.88 -12.49 3.08
CA VAL A 184 6.80 -12.21 2.15
C VAL A 184 5.81 -13.37 2.19
N GLY A 185 4.56 -13.10 2.52
CA GLY A 185 3.54 -14.15 2.64
C GLY A 185 2.11 -13.62 2.54
N ASP A 186 1.16 -14.53 2.47
CA ASP A 186 -0.26 -14.25 2.34
C ASP A 186 -1.12 -15.13 3.26
N GLY A 187 -0.68 -16.35 3.58
CA GLY A 187 -1.50 -17.39 4.19
C GLY A 187 -1.56 -17.34 5.72
N VAL A 188 -2.54 -18.04 6.31
CA VAL A 188 -2.63 -18.17 7.78
C VAL A 188 -1.36 -18.77 8.38
N GLY A 189 -0.73 -19.72 7.67
CA GLY A 189 0.52 -20.38 8.09
C GLY A 189 1.73 -19.44 8.19
N ASP A 190 1.66 -18.25 7.56
CA ASP A 190 2.71 -17.23 7.62
C ASP A 190 2.65 -16.35 8.87
N PHE A 191 1.55 -16.44 9.63
CA PHE A 191 1.45 -15.67 10.87
C PHE A 191 2.48 -16.13 11.90
N CYS A 192 2.73 -17.44 11.98
CA CYS A 192 3.76 -18.01 12.86
C CYS A 192 5.13 -17.38 12.60
N PRO A 193 5.76 -17.53 11.41
CA PRO A 193 7.07 -16.95 11.13
C PRO A 193 7.10 -15.43 11.33
N ALA A 194 6.02 -14.70 11.02
CA ALA A 194 5.92 -13.28 11.29
C ALA A 194 6.10 -12.92 12.79
N THR A 195 5.57 -13.74 13.72
CA THR A 195 5.75 -13.52 15.17
C THR A 195 7.18 -13.74 15.68
N HIS A 196 8.00 -14.50 14.95
CA HIS A 196 9.42 -14.74 15.30
C HIS A 196 10.36 -13.62 14.81
N LEU A 197 9.84 -12.69 13.99
CA LEU A 197 10.58 -11.55 13.49
C LEU A 197 10.68 -10.42 14.52
N THR A 198 11.77 -9.68 14.47
CA THR A 198 12.11 -8.61 15.42
C THR A 198 11.82 -7.24 14.81
N GLY A 199 11.93 -6.18 15.62
CA GLY A 199 11.74 -4.81 15.11
C GLY A 199 12.65 -4.45 13.93
N ASN A 200 13.81 -5.11 13.77
CA ASN A 200 14.75 -4.91 12.66
C ASN A 200 14.39 -5.66 11.38
N ASP A 201 13.39 -6.52 11.43
CA ASP A 201 12.93 -7.33 10.31
C ASP A 201 11.72 -6.67 9.65
N VAL A 202 11.18 -7.24 8.57
CA VAL A 202 9.99 -6.72 7.87
C VAL A 202 9.09 -7.88 7.47
N VAL A 203 7.77 -7.72 7.67
CA VAL A 203 6.75 -8.63 7.14
C VAL A 203 6.04 -7.92 5.99
N LEU A 204 6.13 -8.46 4.78
CA LEU A 204 5.32 -8.07 3.64
C LEU A 204 4.10 -8.99 3.60
N ALA A 205 2.97 -8.50 4.13
CA ALA A 205 1.73 -9.25 4.19
C ALA A 205 0.85 -8.95 2.97
N ARG A 206 0.46 -9.98 2.22
CA ARG A 206 -0.42 -9.79 1.07
C ARG A 206 -1.76 -9.29 1.56
N THR A 207 -2.27 -8.27 0.88
CA THR A 207 -3.58 -7.67 1.14
C THR A 207 -4.45 -7.81 -0.09
N HIS A 208 -5.71 -7.40 0.05
CA HIS A 208 -6.81 -7.63 -0.88
C HIS A 208 -6.42 -7.69 -2.37
N VAL A 209 -6.93 -8.73 -3.04
CA VAL A 209 -7.11 -8.75 -4.49
C VAL A 209 -8.61 -8.87 -4.74
N GLY A 210 -9.22 -7.86 -5.35
CA GLY A 210 -10.65 -7.91 -5.71
C GLY A 210 -11.61 -7.71 -4.53
N ASP A 211 -12.32 -8.76 -4.12
CA ASP A 211 -13.59 -8.77 -3.35
C ASP A 211 -13.57 -8.12 -1.94
N GLY A 212 -12.47 -7.48 -1.55
CA GLY A 212 -12.31 -6.74 -0.31
C GLY A 212 -12.07 -7.61 0.93
N LYS A 213 -11.82 -8.92 0.79
CA LYS A 213 -11.47 -9.79 1.93
C LYS A 213 -9.97 -9.89 2.14
N PRO A 214 -9.46 -9.76 3.38
CA PRO A 214 -8.02 -9.80 3.63
C PRO A 214 -7.53 -11.25 3.54
N TYR A 215 -6.32 -11.44 3.00
CA TYR A 215 -5.64 -12.73 2.99
C TYR A 215 -5.35 -13.21 4.42
N GLY A 216 -5.06 -14.50 4.56
CA GLY A 216 -4.95 -15.19 5.85
C GLY A 216 -3.97 -14.54 6.82
N LEU A 217 -2.79 -14.15 6.36
CA LEU A 217 -1.75 -13.50 7.15
C LEU A 217 -2.24 -12.15 7.69
N GLN A 218 -2.72 -11.27 6.81
CA GLN A 218 -3.21 -9.95 7.20
C GLN A 218 -4.35 -10.08 8.23
N LYS A 219 -5.29 -10.99 8.00
CA LYS A 219 -6.38 -11.27 8.95
C LYS A 219 -5.87 -11.70 10.32
N GLN A 220 -4.83 -12.54 10.39
CA GLN A 220 -4.27 -12.96 11.68
C GLN A 220 -3.49 -11.83 12.37
N ILE A 221 -2.78 -10.99 11.61
CA ILE A 221 -2.11 -9.80 12.13
C ILE A 221 -3.13 -8.85 12.77
N ASP A 222 -4.23 -8.58 12.06
CA ASP A 222 -5.29 -7.68 12.55
C ASP A 222 -6.00 -8.26 13.79
N ALA A 223 -6.20 -9.58 13.84
CA ALA A 223 -6.84 -10.26 14.96
C ALA A 223 -5.94 -10.37 16.22
N ASN A 224 -4.63 -10.21 16.08
CA ASN A 224 -3.65 -10.41 17.14
C ASN A 224 -2.69 -9.20 17.27
N PRO A 225 -3.20 -8.01 17.63
CA PRO A 225 -2.39 -6.80 17.68
C PRO A 225 -1.22 -6.94 18.67
N GLY A 226 -0.01 -6.58 18.22
CA GLY A 226 1.21 -6.66 19.02
C GLY A 226 1.90 -8.03 19.05
N ALA A 227 1.32 -9.07 18.45
CA ALA A 227 1.97 -10.37 18.33
C ALA A 227 3.18 -10.35 17.36
N VAL A 228 3.06 -9.59 16.26
CA VAL A 228 4.15 -9.35 15.31
C VAL A 228 4.91 -8.09 15.74
N LYS A 229 6.21 -8.26 16.06
CA LYS A 229 7.08 -7.16 16.52
C LYS A 229 7.75 -6.42 15.37
N ALA A 230 7.87 -7.06 14.22
CA ALA A 230 8.40 -6.46 13.00
C ALA A 230 7.38 -5.49 12.39
N PRO A 231 7.84 -4.41 11.72
CA PRO A 231 7.02 -3.65 10.79
C PRO A 231 6.29 -4.56 9.79
N VAL A 232 4.97 -4.38 9.70
CA VAL A 232 4.13 -5.05 8.69
C VAL A 232 3.85 -4.03 7.58
N VAL A 233 4.17 -4.40 6.35
CA VAL A 233 3.91 -3.61 5.16
C VAL A 233 2.94 -4.38 4.26
N PRO A 234 1.77 -3.81 3.95
CA PRO A 234 0.84 -4.45 3.04
C PRO A 234 1.37 -4.43 1.61
N TRP A 235 1.11 -5.49 0.84
CA TRP A 235 1.35 -5.52 -0.60
C TRP A 235 0.18 -6.14 -1.36
N SER A 236 -0.03 -5.76 -2.61
CA SER A 236 -1.08 -6.36 -3.46
C SER A 236 -0.54 -6.81 -4.82
N THR A 237 0.53 -6.15 -5.29
CA THR A 237 1.12 -6.38 -6.61
C THR A 237 2.62 -6.68 -6.54
N GLY A 238 3.18 -7.35 -7.55
CA GLY A 238 4.63 -7.53 -7.67
C GLY A 238 5.41 -6.21 -7.80
N HIS A 239 4.76 -5.12 -8.21
CA HIS A 239 5.32 -3.76 -8.16
C HIS A 239 5.54 -3.28 -6.72
N ASP A 240 4.66 -3.65 -5.78
CA ASP A 240 4.83 -3.34 -4.36
C ASP A 240 6.02 -4.08 -3.78
N ILE A 241 6.15 -5.37 -4.09
CA ILE A 241 7.30 -6.18 -3.66
C ILE A 241 8.61 -5.62 -4.22
N TYR A 242 8.66 -5.28 -5.51
CA TYR A 242 9.83 -4.66 -6.14
C TYR A 242 10.28 -3.41 -5.39
N ARG A 243 9.33 -2.50 -5.10
CA ARG A 243 9.60 -1.27 -4.37
C ARG A 243 9.99 -1.52 -2.91
N CYS A 244 9.31 -2.45 -2.24
CA CYS A 244 9.66 -2.84 -0.87
C CYS A 244 11.08 -3.38 -0.82
N PHE A 245 11.51 -4.20 -1.77
CA PHE A 245 12.89 -4.70 -1.80
C PHE A 245 13.90 -3.60 -2.11
N ALA A 246 13.59 -2.68 -3.03
CA ALA A 246 14.41 -1.49 -3.27
C ALA A 246 14.65 -0.68 -1.99
N GLN A 247 13.65 -0.64 -1.10
CA GLN A 247 13.68 0.09 0.16
C GLN A 247 14.35 -0.71 1.30
N PHE A 248 13.90 -1.93 1.55
CA PHE A 248 14.18 -2.67 2.78
C PHE A 248 15.38 -3.61 2.69
N CYS A 249 15.81 -4.01 1.48
CA CYS A 249 16.97 -4.90 1.30
C CYS A 249 18.33 -4.19 1.48
N GLN A 250 18.37 -2.88 1.70
CA GLN A 250 19.63 -2.16 1.91
C GLN A 250 20.23 -2.48 3.29
N ALA A 251 21.52 -2.79 3.35
CA ALA A 251 22.21 -3.23 4.57
C ALA A 251 22.22 -2.17 5.70
N ASP A 252 22.22 -0.87 5.35
CA ASP A 252 22.25 0.25 6.30
C ASP A 252 20.87 0.83 6.61
N TYR A 253 19.79 0.18 6.17
CA TYR A 253 18.46 0.73 6.35
C TYR A 253 18.05 0.64 7.82
N ALA A 254 17.92 1.79 8.49
CA ALA A 254 17.25 1.87 9.78
C ALA A 254 15.74 1.69 9.57
N ILE A 255 15.12 0.83 10.37
CA ILE A 255 13.67 0.67 10.46
C ILE A 255 13.06 2.09 10.54
N PRO A 256 12.10 2.47 9.69
CA PRO A 256 11.20 3.55 10.00
C PRO A 256 10.43 3.03 11.21
N HIS A 257 10.92 3.36 12.39
CA HIS A 257 10.09 3.52 13.56
C HIS A 257 8.80 4.20 13.10
N MET A 258 7.64 3.74 13.58
CA MET A 258 6.42 4.54 13.64
C MET A 258 6.81 6.01 13.78
N VAL A 259 6.63 6.78 12.70
CA VAL A 259 7.13 8.14 12.44
C VAL A 259 8.17 8.61 13.48
N SER A 260 9.42 8.11 13.39
CA SER A 260 10.53 8.74 14.11
C SER A 260 11.16 9.82 13.26
N ARG A 261 10.80 11.05 13.62
CA ARG A 261 11.57 12.30 13.56
C ARG A 261 13.04 12.14 13.11
N ILE A 262 13.32 12.27 11.80
CA ILE A 262 14.69 12.41 11.27
C ILE A 262 14.99 13.91 11.11
N PRO A 263 15.88 14.50 11.94
CA PRO A 263 16.36 15.86 11.71
C PRO A 263 17.06 15.92 10.35
N GLY A 264 16.64 16.84 9.48
CA GLY A 264 17.22 16.99 8.13
C GLY A 264 16.32 16.54 6.98
N ARG A 265 15.22 15.83 7.25
CA ARG A 265 14.26 15.41 6.20
C ARG A 265 13.48 16.61 5.66
N VAL A 266 13.10 16.55 4.39
CA VAL A 266 12.25 17.57 3.75
C VAL A 266 10.80 17.11 3.86
N LEU A 267 9.92 18.00 4.33
CA LEU A 267 8.47 17.81 4.32
C LEU A 267 7.89 18.52 3.09
N VAL A 268 7.11 17.81 2.28
CA VAL A 268 6.32 18.39 1.21
C VAL A 268 4.85 18.32 1.63
N ILE A 269 4.21 19.48 1.71
CA ILE A 269 2.77 19.58 2.02
C ILE A 269 2.06 20.01 0.75
N PHE A 270 1.10 19.21 0.31
CA PHE A 270 0.16 19.60 -0.74
C PHE A 270 -1.16 20.02 -0.12
N ASP A 271 -1.66 21.20 -0.50
CA ASP A 271 -3.10 21.36 -0.61
C ASP A 271 -3.64 20.46 -1.74
N TYR A 272 -4.91 20.10 -1.66
CA TYR A 272 -5.54 19.21 -2.61
C TYR A 272 -6.19 19.98 -3.76
N ASP A 273 -7.31 20.65 -3.48
CA ASP A 273 -8.10 21.37 -4.46
C ASP A 273 -7.28 22.47 -5.12
N TRP A 274 -7.37 22.58 -6.45
CA TRP A 274 -6.58 23.53 -7.24
C TRP A 274 -5.05 23.49 -7.00
N SER A 275 -4.53 22.48 -6.32
CA SER A 275 -3.11 22.34 -6.00
C SER A 275 -2.61 20.98 -6.49
N LEU A 276 -2.79 19.90 -5.72
CA LEU A 276 -2.46 18.55 -6.20
C LEU A 276 -3.37 18.11 -7.36
N ILE A 277 -4.66 18.47 -7.28
CA ILE A 277 -5.63 18.28 -8.37
C ILE A 277 -5.92 19.63 -9.04
N ASN A 278 -6.36 19.60 -10.30
CA ASN A 278 -6.62 20.79 -11.10
C ASN A 278 -8.10 21.20 -11.11
N ASP A 279 -8.83 20.93 -10.03
CA ASP A 279 -10.21 21.35 -9.85
C ASP A 279 -10.55 21.50 -8.36
N ASN A 280 -11.75 22.00 -8.05
CA ASN A 280 -12.33 21.95 -6.72
C ASN A 280 -13.21 20.71 -6.60
N SER A 281 -12.75 19.73 -5.82
CA SER A 281 -13.40 18.44 -5.58
C SER A 281 -14.85 18.55 -5.08
N ASP A 282 -15.12 19.50 -4.17
CA ASP A 282 -16.46 19.75 -3.64
C ASP A 282 -17.45 20.17 -4.72
N THR A 283 -17.03 20.95 -5.71
CA THR A 283 -17.91 21.34 -6.83
C THR A 283 -17.90 20.33 -7.96
N PHE A 284 -16.74 19.72 -8.25
CA PHE A 284 -16.53 18.77 -9.33
C PHE A 284 -17.48 17.56 -9.21
N ILE A 285 -17.67 17.04 -8.00
CA ILE A 285 -18.57 15.90 -7.79
C ILE A 285 -20.00 16.19 -8.29
N PHE A 286 -20.50 17.40 -8.07
CA PHE A 286 -21.82 17.81 -8.56
C PHE A 286 -21.79 18.13 -10.05
N GLN A 287 -20.68 18.65 -10.60
CA GLN A 287 -20.56 18.85 -12.05
C GLN A 287 -20.69 17.53 -12.80
N VAL A 288 -20.22 16.42 -12.21
CA VAL A 288 -20.30 15.09 -12.81
C VAL A 288 -21.66 14.42 -12.55
N LEU A 289 -22.14 14.49 -11.31
CA LEU A 289 -23.26 13.65 -10.86
C LEU A 289 -24.60 14.38 -10.72
N TYR A 290 -24.59 15.70 -10.50
CA TYR A 290 -25.80 16.49 -10.36
C TYR A 290 -25.61 17.98 -10.72
N PRO A 291 -25.40 18.31 -12.01
CA PRO A 291 -25.03 19.67 -12.43
C PRO A 291 -26.07 20.73 -12.05
N GLU A 292 -27.36 20.38 -12.03
CA GLU A 292 -28.44 21.31 -11.72
C GLU A 292 -28.36 21.80 -10.26
N LEU A 293 -27.87 20.97 -9.34
CA LEU A 293 -27.76 21.33 -7.92
C LEU A 293 -26.73 22.46 -7.70
N LEU A 294 -25.69 22.54 -8.54
CA LEU A 294 -24.69 23.61 -8.47
C LEU A 294 -25.28 25.00 -8.71
N ALA A 295 -26.40 25.11 -9.43
CA ALA A 295 -27.08 26.38 -9.64
C ALA A 295 -27.54 27.01 -8.30
N THR A 296 -27.79 26.20 -7.28
CA THR A 296 -28.22 26.65 -5.95
C THR A 296 -27.07 27.14 -5.06
N LEU A 297 -25.82 26.88 -5.45
CA LEU A 297 -24.63 27.14 -4.61
C LEU A 297 -24.50 28.62 -4.22
N ARG A 298 -24.77 29.53 -5.18
CA ARG A 298 -24.69 30.99 -4.94
C ARG A 298 -25.68 31.46 -3.88
N GLU A 299 -26.92 30.95 -3.94
CA GLU A 299 -27.97 31.29 -2.98
C GLU A 299 -27.65 30.71 -1.60
N ARG A 300 -27.25 29.43 -1.53
CA ARG A 300 -26.87 28.77 -0.26
C ARG A 300 -25.74 29.48 0.46
N ARG A 301 -24.80 30.08 -0.29
CA ARG A 301 -23.71 30.88 0.27
C ARG A 301 -24.18 32.14 1.01
N THR A 302 -25.39 32.61 0.75
CA THR A 302 -25.98 33.75 1.49
C THR A 302 -26.56 33.35 2.84
N THR A 303 -26.94 32.08 3.02
CA THR A 303 -27.65 31.59 4.21
C THR A 303 -26.82 30.65 5.08
N GLN A 304 -25.82 29.98 4.52
CA GLN A 304 -24.91 29.08 5.22
C GLN A 304 -23.47 29.59 5.15
N PRO A 305 -22.92 30.19 6.22
CA PRO A 305 -21.56 30.71 6.22
C PRO A 305 -20.48 29.61 6.28
N SER A 306 -20.80 28.40 6.71
CA SER A 306 -19.85 27.27 6.71
C SER A 306 -19.87 26.52 5.38
N TRP A 307 -18.76 26.57 4.66
CA TRP A 307 -18.58 25.83 3.40
C TRP A 307 -18.77 24.31 3.61
N THR A 308 -18.09 23.72 4.59
CA THR A 308 -18.19 22.27 4.88
C THR A 308 -19.62 21.83 5.20
N LYS A 309 -20.35 22.61 6.00
CA LYS A 309 -21.76 22.30 6.31
C LYS A 309 -22.64 22.40 5.08
N MET A 310 -22.39 23.40 4.23
CA MET A 310 -23.12 23.56 2.97
C MET A 310 -22.89 22.38 2.03
N MET A 311 -21.65 21.90 1.91
CA MET A 311 -21.32 20.73 1.09
C MET A 311 -21.96 19.46 1.66
N ASP A 312 -21.93 19.25 2.99
CA ASP A 312 -22.66 18.15 3.65
C ASP A 312 -24.17 18.22 3.32
N ASP A 313 -24.78 19.41 3.35
CA ASP A 313 -26.19 19.61 3.01
C ASP A 313 -26.48 19.31 1.54
N MET A 314 -25.63 19.78 0.62
CA MET A 314 -25.78 19.48 -0.81
C MET A 314 -25.58 17.98 -1.12
N LEU A 315 -24.71 17.28 -0.38
CA LEU A 315 -24.61 15.82 -0.47
C LEU A 315 -25.87 15.11 0.07
N GLY A 316 -26.57 15.74 1.01
CA GLY A 316 -27.90 15.31 1.43
C GLY A 316 -28.95 15.46 0.35
N ASP A 317 -28.96 16.61 -0.35
CA ASP A 317 -29.86 16.84 -1.48
C ASP A 317 -29.54 15.90 -2.65
N LEU A 318 -28.26 15.64 -2.93
CA LEU A 318 -27.84 14.62 -3.90
C LEU A 318 -28.42 13.24 -3.56
N ALA A 319 -28.26 12.79 -2.32
CA ALA A 319 -28.77 11.49 -1.89
C ALA A 319 -30.31 11.42 -1.95
N LYS A 320 -30.99 12.52 -1.66
CA LYS A 320 -32.46 12.62 -1.68
C LYS A 320 -33.02 12.65 -3.10
N ASP A 321 -32.46 13.50 -3.95
CA ASP A 321 -33.00 13.78 -5.28
C ASP A 321 -32.50 12.77 -6.33
N LYS A 322 -31.37 12.09 -6.05
CA LYS A 322 -30.73 11.08 -6.90
C LYS A 322 -30.39 9.80 -6.11
N PRO A 323 -31.39 9.06 -5.60
CA PRO A 323 -31.17 7.88 -4.74
C PRO A 323 -30.41 6.74 -5.41
N ASP A 324 -30.42 6.68 -6.75
CA ASP A 324 -29.69 5.69 -7.54
C ASP A 324 -28.17 5.92 -7.56
N ILE A 325 -27.70 7.09 -7.12
CA ILE A 325 -26.26 7.38 -7.01
C ILE A 325 -25.68 6.62 -5.83
N THR A 326 -24.86 5.62 -6.16
CA THR A 326 -24.23 4.76 -5.16
C THR A 326 -22.91 5.35 -4.62
N PRO A 327 -22.44 4.90 -3.45
CA PRO A 327 -21.09 5.22 -2.97
C PRO A 327 -19.99 4.94 -3.99
N ALA A 328 -20.10 3.85 -4.77
CA ALA A 328 -19.15 3.49 -5.81
C ALA A 328 -19.12 4.50 -6.95
N MET A 329 -20.28 5.03 -7.37
CA MET A 329 -20.36 6.07 -8.40
C MET A 329 -19.71 7.38 -7.93
N ILE A 330 -19.89 7.74 -6.65
CA ILE A 330 -19.24 8.93 -6.07
C ILE A 330 -17.71 8.75 -6.07
N ARG A 331 -17.22 7.59 -5.63
CA ARG A 331 -15.77 7.28 -5.62
C ARG A 331 -15.19 7.26 -7.04
N ASP A 332 -15.85 6.61 -7.98
CA ASP A 332 -15.38 6.53 -9.38
C ASP A 332 -15.37 7.89 -10.06
N ALA A 333 -16.38 8.72 -9.82
CA ALA A 333 -16.44 10.09 -10.33
C ALA A 333 -15.27 10.91 -9.79
N ILE A 334 -15.11 10.98 -8.46
CA ILE A 334 -14.11 11.86 -7.85
C ILE A 334 -12.67 11.41 -8.09
N ALA A 335 -12.45 10.10 -8.24
CA ALA A 335 -11.13 9.56 -8.54
C ALA A 335 -10.57 10.08 -9.89
N LYS A 336 -11.45 10.43 -10.82
CA LYS A 336 -11.13 10.93 -12.18
C LYS A 336 -11.04 12.46 -12.26
N VAL A 337 -10.97 13.14 -11.12
CA VAL A 337 -10.79 14.60 -11.08
C VAL A 337 -9.55 15.02 -11.90
N PRO A 338 -9.61 16.10 -12.70
CA PRO A 338 -8.49 16.50 -13.55
C PRO A 338 -7.22 16.78 -12.74
N ILE A 339 -6.07 16.35 -13.25
CA ILE A 339 -4.75 16.62 -12.67
C ILE A 339 -3.87 17.22 -13.76
N GLN A 340 -3.09 18.24 -13.42
CA GLN A 340 -2.18 18.83 -14.40
C GLN A 340 -1.07 17.85 -14.77
N PRO A 341 -0.61 17.83 -16.04
CA PRO A 341 0.56 17.07 -16.43
C PRO A 341 1.74 17.35 -15.49
N ARG A 342 2.53 16.31 -15.19
CA ARG A 342 3.74 16.35 -14.34
C ARG A 342 3.51 16.59 -12.85
N MET A 343 2.30 16.92 -12.39
CA MET A 343 2.04 17.15 -10.96
C MET A 343 2.29 15.87 -10.13
N LEU A 344 1.75 14.73 -10.56
CA LEU A 344 1.98 13.45 -9.89
C LEU A 344 3.42 12.96 -10.05
N ASP A 345 4.08 13.31 -11.16
CA ASP A 345 5.50 13.02 -11.35
C ASP A 345 6.35 13.79 -10.32
N ALA A 346 5.96 15.01 -9.96
CA ALA A 346 6.65 15.81 -8.96
C ALA A 346 6.48 15.21 -7.55
N LEU A 347 5.28 14.73 -7.23
CA LEU A 347 5.03 14.03 -5.98
C LEU A 347 5.84 12.73 -5.90
N ARG A 348 5.82 11.91 -6.95
CA ARG A 348 6.61 10.67 -7.03
C ARG A 348 8.11 10.96 -6.94
N LEU A 349 8.61 11.99 -7.63
CA LEU A 349 10.02 12.40 -7.59
C LEU A 349 10.53 12.59 -6.16
N VAL A 350 9.82 13.36 -5.34
CA VAL A 350 10.31 13.72 -4.00
C VAL A 350 10.29 12.54 -3.04
N VAL A 351 9.35 11.61 -3.21
CA VAL A 351 9.30 10.39 -2.40
C VAL A 351 10.31 9.37 -2.91
N ASP A 352 10.23 8.99 -4.19
CA ASP A 352 10.93 7.86 -4.76
C ASP A 352 12.43 8.12 -4.91
N GLN A 353 12.84 9.36 -5.17
CA GLN A 353 14.25 9.71 -5.40
C GLN A 353 14.91 10.43 -4.22
N HIS A 354 14.12 11.08 -3.38
CA HIS A 354 14.66 11.95 -2.33
C HIS A 354 14.16 11.61 -0.92
N ASN A 355 13.32 10.57 -0.80
CA ASN A 355 12.79 10.10 0.48
C ASN A 355 12.14 11.23 1.31
N ALA A 356 11.57 12.23 0.65
CA ALA A 356 10.85 13.31 1.30
C ALA A 356 9.58 12.76 1.96
N ASP A 357 9.15 13.40 3.04
CA ASP A 357 7.86 13.11 3.65
C ASP A 357 6.79 13.90 2.90
N VAL A 358 5.73 13.25 2.40
CA VAL A 358 4.66 13.93 1.66
C VAL A 358 3.36 13.82 2.43
N LYS A 359 2.74 14.95 2.71
CA LYS A 359 1.44 15.03 3.40
C LYS A 359 0.45 15.86 2.60
N ILE A 360 -0.83 15.51 2.70
CA ILE A 360 -1.92 16.33 2.17
C ILE A 360 -2.61 17.05 3.33
N VAL A 361 -2.70 18.37 3.25
CA VAL A 361 -3.41 19.21 4.22
C VAL A 361 -4.46 20.02 3.48
N SER A 362 -5.69 19.51 3.46
CA SER A 362 -6.74 20.03 2.59
C SER A 362 -8.08 20.18 3.29
N ASP A 363 -8.82 21.22 2.89
CA ASP A 363 -10.17 21.47 3.35
C ASP A 363 -11.26 20.69 2.57
N ALA A 364 -10.85 19.74 1.74
CA ALA A 364 -11.72 18.76 1.08
C ALA A 364 -12.26 17.73 2.10
N ASN A 365 -12.42 16.47 1.70
CA ASN A 365 -12.76 15.39 2.62
C ASN A 365 -12.01 14.08 2.35
N SER A 366 -11.98 13.21 3.35
CA SER A 366 -11.17 11.98 3.35
C SER A 366 -11.54 10.99 2.24
N ILE A 367 -12.82 10.87 1.89
CA ILE A 367 -13.26 9.93 0.84
C ILE A 367 -12.84 10.43 -0.55
N TYR A 368 -12.93 11.73 -0.81
CA TYR A 368 -12.53 12.32 -2.10
C TYR A 368 -11.04 12.16 -2.35
N ILE A 369 -10.22 12.52 -1.36
CA ILE A 369 -8.76 12.41 -1.47
C ILE A 369 -8.36 10.93 -1.60
N GLN A 370 -8.90 10.05 -0.76
CA GLN A 370 -8.57 8.62 -0.79
C GLN A 370 -8.90 7.99 -2.14
N SER A 371 -10.07 8.27 -2.71
CA SER A 371 -10.44 7.69 -4.01
C SER A 371 -9.55 8.15 -5.17
N MET A 372 -9.06 9.40 -5.14
CA MET A 372 -8.04 9.84 -6.10
C MET A 372 -6.71 9.11 -5.88
N LEU A 373 -6.23 9.05 -4.64
CA LEU A 373 -4.95 8.40 -4.31
C LEU A 373 -4.93 6.91 -4.69
N GLU A 374 -6.05 6.20 -4.48
CA GLU A 374 -6.22 4.80 -4.85
C GLU A 374 -6.15 4.61 -6.36
N LEU A 375 -6.88 5.43 -7.16
CA LEU A 375 -6.84 5.32 -8.61
C LEU A 375 -5.46 5.66 -9.20
N GLN A 376 -4.73 6.58 -8.58
CA GLN A 376 -3.43 7.04 -9.07
C GLN A 376 -2.22 6.25 -8.52
N ASP A 377 -2.46 5.21 -7.72
CA ASP A 377 -1.41 4.45 -7.01
C ASP A 377 -0.47 5.34 -6.18
N LEU A 378 -1.05 6.25 -5.38
CA LEU A 378 -0.32 7.22 -4.56
C LEU A 378 -0.52 7.05 -3.05
N THR A 379 -1.36 6.10 -2.62
CA THR A 379 -1.64 5.83 -1.18
C THR A 379 -0.36 5.60 -0.38
N ARG A 380 0.65 5.05 -1.02
CA ARG A 380 1.97 4.75 -0.42
C ARG A 380 2.96 5.93 -0.46
N HIS A 381 2.71 6.90 -1.33
CA HIS A 381 3.56 8.07 -1.51
C HIS A 381 3.17 9.18 -0.55
N VAL A 382 1.91 9.23 -0.13
CA VAL A 382 1.39 10.19 0.85
C VAL A 382 1.38 9.55 2.24
N SER A 383 2.23 10.01 3.13
CA SER A 383 2.37 9.44 4.48
C SER A 383 1.22 9.78 5.41
N GLU A 384 0.53 10.91 5.17
CA GLU A 384 -0.61 11.35 5.97
C GLU A 384 -1.55 12.27 5.17
N VAL A 385 -2.86 12.05 5.31
CA VAL A 385 -3.91 12.93 4.80
C VAL A 385 -4.62 13.56 5.99
N ILE A 386 -4.54 14.89 6.10
CA ILE A 386 -5.17 15.68 7.16
C ILE A 386 -6.26 16.53 6.52
N THR A 387 -7.51 16.14 6.73
CA THR A 387 -8.68 16.74 6.05
C THR A 387 -9.97 16.51 6.85
N ASN A 388 -11.09 17.05 6.37
CA ASN A 388 -12.40 16.83 6.99
C ASN A 388 -12.80 15.33 6.89
N PRO A 389 -13.11 14.65 8.00
CA PRO A 389 -13.52 13.25 7.96
C PRO A 389 -14.86 13.09 7.24
N ALA A 390 -14.95 12.06 6.39
CA ALA A 390 -16.16 11.70 5.68
C ALA A 390 -16.47 10.21 5.78
N ALA A 391 -17.78 9.89 5.78
CA ALA A 391 -18.29 8.52 5.83
C ALA A 391 -19.62 8.41 5.07
N PHE A 392 -19.91 7.24 4.52
CA PHE A 392 -21.23 6.97 3.93
C PHE A 392 -22.21 6.55 5.03
N GLU A 393 -23.35 7.22 5.06
CA GLU A 393 -24.51 6.90 5.88
C GLU A 393 -25.57 6.20 5.02
N VAL A 394 -26.10 5.08 5.52
CA VAL A 394 -27.19 4.36 4.86
C VAL A 394 -28.51 5.05 5.20
N LEU A 395 -29.30 5.38 4.17
CA LEU A 395 -30.64 5.95 4.29
C LEU A 395 -31.69 4.89 3.91
N GLU A 396 -32.97 5.14 4.23
CA GLU A 396 -34.08 4.25 3.81
C GLU A 396 -34.10 4.02 2.28
N ASN A 397 -33.75 5.04 1.50
CA ASN A 397 -33.77 5.01 0.03
C ASN A 397 -32.43 5.47 -0.57
N GLY A 398 -31.30 4.94 -0.13
CA GLY A 398 -29.99 5.21 -0.75
C GLY A 398 -28.86 5.42 0.25
N HIS A 399 -27.83 6.16 -0.17
CA HIS A 399 -26.67 6.47 0.67
C HIS A 399 -26.36 7.97 0.61
N ARG A 400 -25.98 8.54 1.75
CA ARG A 400 -25.49 9.91 1.84
C ARG A 400 -24.03 9.92 2.23
N LEU A 401 -23.20 10.65 1.50
CA LEU A 401 -21.87 10.99 1.97
C LEU A 401 -21.99 12.10 3.04
N ARG A 402 -21.53 11.82 4.25
CA ARG A 402 -21.46 12.77 5.36
C ARG A 402 -20.06 13.33 5.46
N VAL A 403 -19.96 14.65 5.66
CA VAL A 403 -18.69 15.35 5.87
C VAL A 403 -18.77 16.12 7.18
N HIS A 404 -17.78 15.90 8.05
CA HIS A 404 -17.69 16.53 9.36
C HIS A 404 -16.47 17.45 9.43
N PRO A 405 -16.52 18.55 10.21
CA PRO A 405 -15.37 19.43 10.37
C PRO A 405 -14.18 18.69 11.02
N TYR A 406 -12.96 18.95 10.54
CA TYR A 406 -11.74 18.38 11.13
C TYR A 406 -11.57 18.73 12.62
N HIS A 407 -11.79 20.00 12.99
CA HIS A 407 -11.85 20.41 14.39
C HIS A 407 -13.22 20.05 14.97
N ALA A 408 -13.29 18.92 15.68
CA ALA A 408 -14.47 18.47 16.41
C ALA A 408 -14.81 19.43 17.57
N GLY A 409 -15.59 20.48 17.28
CA GLY A 409 -16.00 21.48 18.27
C GLY A 409 -16.09 22.89 17.67
N ALA A 410 -17.07 23.13 16.80
CA ALA A 410 -17.31 24.44 16.20
C ALA A 410 -17.75 25.52 17.20
N ASP A 411 -17.95 25.19 18.48
CA ASP A 411 -18.46 26.11 19.50
C ASP A 411 -17.40 27.09 20.03
N LYS A 412 -16.11 26.85 19.77
CA LYS A 412 -15.05 27.85 19.96
C LYS A 412 -14.17 27.91 18.71
N PRO A 413 -14.31 28.96 17.87
CA PRO A 413 -13.42 29.13 16.73
C PRO A 413 -11.97 29.11 17.21
N HIS A 414 -11.09 28.47 16.44
CA HIS A 414 -9.66 28.33 16.72
C HIS A 414 -8.87 29.66 16.68
N ALA A 415 -9.57 30.80 16.82
CA ALA A 415 -9.09 32.18 16.87
C ALA A 415 -8.24 32.63 15.67
N CYS A 416 -8.04 31.79 14.65
CA CYS A 416 -7.36 32.20 13.43
C CYS A 416 -8.33 32.96 12.53
N ARG A 417 -7.95 34.19 12.19
CA ARG A 417 -8.71 35.06 11.27
C ARG A 417 -8.61 34.66 9.80
N TRP A 418 -7.72 33.73 9.46
CA TRP A 418 -7.38 33.39 8.07
C TRP A 418 -8.04 32.11 7.56
N CYS A 419 -8.39 31.21 8.48
CA CYS A 419 -8.94 29.90 8.19
C CYS A 419 -10.43 29.82 8.58
N PRO A 420 -11.22 29.00 7.86
CA PRO A 420 -12.58 28.68 8.26
C PRO A 420 -12.60 27.92 9.59
N THR A 421 -13.74 27.89 10.28
CA THR A 421 -13.83 27.35 11.65
C THR A 421 -13.57 25.84 11.74
N ASN A 422 -13.78 25.11 10.64
CA ASN A 422 -13.67 23.65 10.59
C ASN A 422 -12.23 23.14 10.54
N MET A 423 -11.29 23.89 9.93
CA MET A 423 -9.91 23.44 9.76
C MET A 423 -8.94 24.62 9.76
N CYS A 424 -7.76 24.46 10.39
CA CYS A 424 -6.74 25.51 10.44
C CYS A 424 -5.39 24.97 9.97
N LYS A 425 -5.04 25.28 8.71
CA LYS A 425 -3.82 24.75 8.07
C LYS A 425 -2.54 25.22 8.78
N GLY A 426 -2.49 26.44 9.33
CA GLY A 426 -1.34 26.92 10.11
C GLY A 426 -1.09 26.12 11.39
N ARG A 427 -2.14 25.82 12.16
CA ARG A 427 -2.01 24.95 13.35
C ARG A 427 -1.58 23.53 13.00
N ILE A 428 -2.02 23.03 11.83
CA ILE A 428 -1.60 21.72 11.34
C ILE A 428 -0.11 21.75 10.98
N VAL A 429 0.38 22.78 10.30
CA VAL A 429 1.82 22.98 10.04
C VAL A 429 2.61 23.02 11.36
N ASP A 430 2.15 23.77 12.37
CA ASP A 430 2.79 23.80 13.70
C ASP A 430 2.85 22.41 14.35
N THR A 431 1.75 21.65 14.22
CA THR A 431 1.62 20.30 14.77
C THR A 431 2.60 19.36 14.07
N LEU A 432 2.70 19.43 12.74
CA LEU A 432 3.64 18.64 11.94
C LEU A 432 5.10 18.93 12.30
N ARG A 433 5.47 20.21 12.47
CA ARG A 433 6.83 20.60 12.88
C ARG A 433 7.13 20.22 14.34
N SER A 434 6.15 20.33 15.21
CA SER A 434 6.27 19.86 16.59
C SER A 434 6.34 18.34 16.67
N ALA A 435 5.73 17.66 15.68
CA ALA A 435 5.74 16.22 15.51
C ALA A 435 7.02 15.67 14.87
N GLN A 436 7.79 16.49 14.14
CA GLN A 436 9.09 16.13 13.55
C GLN A 436 9.91 17.36 13.13
N PRO A 437 11.22 17.43 13.46
CA PRO A 437 12.08 18.47 12.92
C PRO A 437 12.38 18.19 11.45
N TYR A 438 11.90 19.06 10.56
CA TYR A 438 12.27 19.08 9.13
C TYR A 438 13.27 20.19 8.88
N ALA A 439 14.24 19.95 7.99
CA ALA A 439 15.17 21.00 7.55
C ALA A 439 14.47 22.04 6.67
N HIS A 440 13.56 21.56 5.82
CA HIS A 440 12.77 22.37 4.92
C HIS A 440 11.34 21.84 4.85
N VAL A 441 10.39 22.77 4.74
CA VAL A 441 9.01 22.52 4.35
C VAL A 441 8.80 23.13 2.96
N LEU A 442 8.39 22.30 2.01
CA LEU A 442 7.93 22.71 0.69
C LEU A 442 6.40 22.66 0.70
N TYR A 443 5.74 23.81 0.75
CA TYR A 443 4.28 23.88 0.79
C TYR A 443 3.74 24.25 -0.59
N VAL A 444 2.87 23.43 -1.18
CA VAL A 444 2.21 23.69 -2.46
C VAL A 444 0.74 24.01 -2.21
N GLY A 445 0.32 25.23 -2.53
CA GLY A 445 -1.05 25.68 -2.34
C GLY A 445 -1.48 26.74 -3.35
N ASP A 446 -2.78 26.96 -3.45
CA ASP A 446 -3.39 27.94 -4.36
C ASP A 446 -4.22 28.98 -3.60
N GLY A 447 -4.85 28.54 -2.51
CA GLY A 447 -6.04 29.14 -1.96
C GLY A 447 -5.80 30.17 -0.88
N SER A 448 -6.85 30.94 -0.63
CA SER A 448 -6.93 31.81 0.56
C SER A 448 -6.67 31.05 1.87
N GLY A 449 -7.11 29.79 1.98
CA GLY A 449 -6.94 28.95 3.18
C GLY A 449 -5.47 28.63 3.49
N ASP A 450 -4.62 28.56 2.46
CA ASP A 450 -3.20 28.23 2.57
C ASP A 450 -2.35 29.41 3.08
N PHE A 451 -2.89 30.63 3.03
CA PHE A 451 -2.19 31.79 3.59
C PHE A 451 -1.89 31.58 5.07
N CYS A 452 -2.78 30.94 5.83
CA CYS A 452 -2.49 30.61 7.22
C CYS A 452 -1.36 29.61 7.36
N ALA A 453 -1.24 28.59 6.48
CA ALA A 453 -0.08 27.70 6.52
C ALA A 453 1.20 28.46 6.19
N ALA A 454 1.15 29.34 5.18
CA ALA A 454 2.29 30.15 4.74
C ALA A 454 2.89 31.02 5.85
N THR A 455 2.07 31.59 6.75
CA THR A 455 2.56 32.43 7.86
C THR A 455 3.28 31.64 8.96
N HIS A 456 3.15 30.30 8.94
CA HIS A 456 3.81 29.38 9.88
C HIS A 456 5.08 28.74 9.29
N LEU A 457 5.40 29.04 8.04
CA LEU A 457 6.66 28.66 7.42
C LEU A 457 7.80 29.58 7.90
N THR A 458 9.01 29.06 7.87
CA THR A 458 10.26 29.70 8.28
C THR A 458 11.06 30.19 7.07
N LYS A 459 12.13 30.95 7.31
CA LYS A 459 13.00 31.48 6.26
C LYS A 459 13.70 30.41 5.40
N ASP A 460 13.81 29.21 5.94
CA ASP A 460 14.45 28.07 5.27
C ASP A 460 13.43 27.31 4.41
N ASP A 461 12.14 27.60 4.52
CA ASP A 461 11.08 26.89 3.80
C ASP A 461 10.76 27.55 2.44
N ILE A 462 10.05 26.81 1.59
CA ILE A 462 9.59 27.30 0.28
C ILE A 462 8.07 27.13 0.18
N LEU A 463 7.40 28.23 -0.19
CA LEU A 463 5.98 28.27 -0.49
C LEU A 463 5.78 28.35 -2.00
N PHE A 464 5.22 27.30 -2.58
CA PHE A 464 4.76 27.27 -3.96
C PHE A 464 3.32 27.79 -4.03
N ALA A 465 3.15 29.04 -4.42
CA ALA A 465 1.85 29.69 -4.52
C ALA A 465 1.33 29.63 -5.96
N ARG A 466 0.14 29.06 -6.17
CA ARG A 466 -0.44 29.00 -7.53
C ARG A 466 -0.69 30.40 -8.05
N ALA A 467 -0.17 30.67 -9.24
CA ALA A 467 -0.35 31.93 -9.94
C ALA A 467 -1.73 32.01 -10.57
N ASP A 468 -2.23 33.23 -10.71
CA ASP A 468 -3.46 33.51 -11.44
C ASP A 468 -3.29 33.11 -12.93
N GLU A 469 -4.35 32.59 -13.56
CA GLU A 469 -4.32 32.19 -14.96
C GLU A 469 -4.45 33.42 -15.88
N SER A 470 -3.93 33.31 -17.10
CA SER A 470 -3.96 34.41 -18.08
C SER A 470 -5.38 34.82 -18.50
N ASP A 471 -6.37 33.96 -18.27
CA ASP A 471 -7.78 34.22 -18.54
C ASP A 471 -8.49 35.02 -17.42
N GLY A 472 -7.75 35.38 -16.36
CA GLY A 472 -8.23 36.18 -15.23
C GLY A 472 -8.72 35.36 -14.05
N LYS A 473 -8.65 34.02 -14.09
CA LYS A 473 -8.94 33.19 -12.92
C LYS A 473 -7.88 33.37 -11.84
N SER A 474 -8.32 33.60 -10.60
CA SER A 474 -7.43 33.84 -9.46
C SER A 474 -7.68 32.87 -8.30
N TYR A 475 -6.59 32.40 -7.69
CA TYR A 475 -6.60 31.40 -6.61
C TYR A 475 -6.49 32.01 -5.20
N GLY A 476 -6.06 33.28 -5.11
CA GLY A 476 -6.21 34.10 -3.91
C GLY A 476 -5.08 33.99 -2.87
N LEU A 477 -4.24 32.95 -2.89
CA LEU A 477 -3.05 32.88 -2.02
C LEU A 477 -2.07 34.02 -2.31
N GLN A 478 -1.67 34.18 -3.57
CA GLN A 478 -0.73 35.22 -3.99
C GLN A 478 -1.23 36.63 -3.62
N LYS A 479 -2.54 36.87 -3.75
CA LYS A 479 -3.17 38.13 -3.36
C LYS A 479 -3.04 38.39 -1.86
N ARG A 480 -3.23 37.38 -1.01
CA ARG A 480 -3.06 37.52 0.45
C ARG A 480 -1.60 37.74 0.82
N ILE A 481 -0.67 37.06 0.16
CA ILE A 481 0.78 37.27 0.33
C ILE A 481 1.15 38.71 -0.03
N ASN A 482 0.74 39.19 -1.19
CA ASN A 482 1.05 40.55 -1.65
C ASN A 482 0.47 41.63 -0.73
N ALA A 483 -0.68 41.37 -0.10
CA ALA A 483 -1.31 42.28 0.84
C ALA A 483 -0.70 42.26 2.26
N ASN A 484 0.04 41.20 2.61
CA ASN A 484 0.61 40.99 3.94
C ASN A 484 2.03 40.36 3.86
N PRO A 485 2.97 40.93 3.08
CA PRO A 485 4.26 40.29 2.81
C PRO A 485 5.11 40.11 4.07
N GLU A 486 4.97 40.99 5.06
CA GLU A 486 5.68 40.95 6.33
C GLU A 486 5.33 39.74 7.21
N MET A 487 4.19 39.08 6.93
CA MET A 487 3.78 37.87 7.63
C MET A 487 4.42 36.59 7.06
N ILE A 488 5.03 36.67 5.88
CA ILE A 488 5.60 35.52 5.18
C ILE A 488 7.12 35.53 5.32
N LYS A 489 7.66 34.48 5.95
CA LYS A 489 9.10 34.32 6.15
C LYS A 489 9.74 33.45 5.07
N ALA A 490 9.00 32.49 4.54
CA ALA A 490 9.48 31.54 3.53
C ALA A 490 9.75 32.20 2.18
N SER A 491 10.59 31.56 1.38
CA SER A 491 10.76 31.92 -0.03
C SER A 491 9.47 31.60 -0.79
N VAL A 492 8.89 32.59 -1.47
CA VAL A 492 7.66 32.40 -2.24
C VAL A 492 8.01 32.18 -3.71
N VAL A 493 7.58 31.05 -4.26
CA VAL A 493 7.79 30.65 -5.65
C VAL A 493 6.42 30.52 -6.33
N PRO A 494 6.06 31.39 -7.29
CA PRO A 494 4.84 31.20 -8.05
C PRO A 494 4.93 29.96 -8.96
N TRP A 495 3.82 29.25 -9.16
CA TRP A 495 3.71 28.15 -10.11
C TRP A 495 2.40 28.23 -10.90
N SER A 496 2.40 27.80 -12.16
CA SER A 496 1.18 27.76 -13.01
C SER A 496 0.87 26.35 -13.49
N THR A 497 1.90 25.52 -13.65
CA THR A 497 1.81 24.18 -14.21
C THR A 497 2.42 23.13 -13.27
N GLY A 498 1.97 21.87 -13.38
CA GLY A 498 2.60 20.75 -12.67
C GLY A 498 4.07 20.54 -13.07
N ASP A 499 4.46 20.98 -14.27
CA ASP A 499 5.87 20.94 -14.71
C ASP A 499 6.73 21.99 -14.00
N ASP A 500 6.16 23.14 -13.62
CA ASP A 500 6.84 24.11 -12.76
C ASP A 500 7.18 23.48 -11.41
N ILE A 501 6.19 22.82 -10.77
CA ILE A 501 6.42 22.12 -9.50
C ILE A 501 7.48 21.03 -9.66
N TYR A 502 7.37 20.19 -10.70
CA TYR A 502 8.36 19.16 -10.98
C TYR A 502 9.78 19.73 -11.10
N ARG A 503 9.98 20.75 -11.94
CA ARG A 503 11.31 21.35 -12.16
C ARG A 503 11.86 22.00 -10.90
N ARG A 504 11.00 22.66 -10.12
CA ARG A 504 11.42 23.30 -8.87
C ARG A 504 11.81 22.29 -7.80
N PHE A 505 11.06 21.20 -7.67
CA PHE A 505 11.45 20.09 -6.80
C PHE A 505 12.77 19.48 -7.26
N ALA A 506 12.91 19.14 -8.55
CA ALA A 506 14.17 18.61 -9.09
C ALA A 506 15.37 19.54 -8.81
N GLN A 507 15.20 20.85 -9.02
CA GLN A 507 16.24 21.84 -8.75
C GLN A 507 16.59 21.92 -7.25
N PHE A 508 15.58 21.97 -6.38
CA PHE A 508 15.79 22.06 -4.94
C PHE A 508 16.57 20.86 -4.41
N PHE A 509 16.17 19.65 -4.79
CA PHE A 509 16.83 18.44 -4.30
C PHE A 509 18.20 18.19 -4.95
N HIS A 510 18.43 18.63 -6.19
CA HIS A 510 19.75 18.52 -6.84
C HIS A 510 20.80 19.48 -6.25
N THR A 511 20.38 20.61 -5.69
CA THR A 511 21.29 21.60 -5.09
C THR A 511 21.54 21.39 -3.60
N SER A 512 20.77 20.49 -2.97
CA SER A 512 20.85 20.17 -1.53
C SER A 512 21.64 18.88 -1.23
N THR A 513 22.03 18.12 -2.26
CA THR A 513 23.00 17.02 -2.21
C THR A 513 24.40 17.52 -2.51
#